data_AF-A0A967JYN1-F1
#
_entry.id   AF-A0A967JYN1-F1
#
_cell.length_a   1.000
_cell.length_b   1.000
_cell.length_c   1.000
_cell.angle_alpha   90.00
_cell.angle_beta   90.00
_cell.angle_gamma   90.00
#
_symmetry.space_group_name_H-M   'P 1'
#
loop_
_entity.id
_entity.type
_entity.pdbx_description
1 polymer ?
#
loop_
_entity_poly.entity_id
_entity_poly.type
_entity_poly.pdbx_seq_one_letter_code
_entity_poly.pdbx_strand_id
1 'polypeptide(L)'
;MRRYLLLIPLLTLLGSSAQSDFQTGEAAFARGDFETAYRELRSLAEQGGAGAQYYLGAMYAAGQGVPQDATQAVEWYRKAAEQGHADALSRLAWMFVNGSG
;
A
#
# COMPACT_ATOMS: atom_id res chain seq x y z
N MET A 1 -12.53 2.37 52.14
CA MET A 1 -13.73 2.90 51.44
C MET A 1 -13.25 3.52 50.11
N ARG A 2 -13.06 2.75 49.02
CA ARG A 2 -14.02 2.44 47.94
C ARG A 2 -14.82 3.63 47.39
N ARG A 3 -14.36 4.18 46.26
CA ARG A 3 -15.15 4.75 45.13
C ARG A 3 -14.32 4.46 43.86
N TYR A 4 -14.53 3.31 43.22
CA TYR A 4 -15.29 3.15 41.96
C TYR A 4 -14.82 4.11 40.86
N LEU A 5 -14.01 3.59 39.92
CA LEU A 5 -14.44 3.16 38.58
C LEU A 5 -14.75 4.34 37.64
N LEU A 6 -13.73 4.77 36.90
CA LEU A 6 -13.91 5.01 35.48
C LEU A 6 -12.88 4.16 34.74
N LEU A 7 -13.39 3.03 34.24
CA LEU A 7 -12.81 2.24 33.18
C LEU A 7 -12.60 3.17 31.98
N ILE A 8 -11.37 3.62 31.76
CA ILE A 8 -10.96 4.10 30.44
C ILE A 8 -10.87 2.82 29.58
N PRO A 9 -11.64 2.70 28.49
CA PRO A 9 -11.73 1.46 27.75
C PRO A 9 -10.37 1.12 27.13
N LEU A 10 -9.98 -0.13 27.34
CA LEU A 10 -8.90 -0.91 26.76
C LEU A 10 -9.04 -1.06 25.22
N LEU A 11 -9.25 0.02 24.46
CA LEU A 11 -9.53 -0.09 23.02
C LEU A 11 -9.19 1.17 22.19
N THR A 12 -7.97 1.68 22.29
CA THR A 12 -7.43 2.65 21.31
C THR A 12 -6.06 2.25 20.76
N LEU A 13 -5.62 1.00 20.94
CA LEU A 13 -4.28 0.54 20.55
C LEU A 13 -4.29 -0.47 19.38
N LEU A 14 -5.10 -0.23 18.34
CA LEU A 14 -5.12 -1.05 17.13
C LEU A 14 -5.32 -0.22 15.83
N GLY A 15 -5.14 1.10 15.89
CA GLY A 15 -5.43 2.00 14.76
C GLY A 15 -4.30 2.93 14.33
N SER A 16 -3.15 2.94 14.99
CA SER A 16 -2.08 3.93 14.78
C SER A 16 -0.78 3.39 14.19
N SER A 17 -0.59 2.07 14.10
CA SER A 17 0.59 1.50 13.41
C SER A 17 0.40 1.51 11.90
N ALA A 18 -0.72 0.97 11.38
CA ALA A 18 -0.91 0.81 9.93
C ALA A 18 -0.81 2.12 9.12
N GLN A 19 -1.29 3.24 9.66
CA GLN A 19 -1.18 4.55 9.00
C GLN A 19 0.25 5.11 9.04
N SER A 20 0.98 4.87 10.15
CA SER A 20 2.40 5.23 10.31
C SER A 20 3.29 4.38 9.39
N ASP A 21 2.99 3.09 9.29
CA ASP A 21 3.73 2.13 8.49
C ASP A 21 3.59 2.45 7.00
N PHE A 22 2.39 2.82 6.55
CA PHE A 22 2.15 3.25 5.17
C PHE A 22 2.89 4.55 4.81
N GLN A 23 2.82 5.57 5.68
CA GLN A 23 3.56 6.82 5.48
C GLN A 23 5.07 6.59 5.40
N THR A 24 5.58 5.62 6.15
CA THR A 24 7.00 5.25 6.11
C THR A 24 7.38 4.61 4.78
N GLY A 25 6.56 3.69 4.26
CA GLY A 25 6.75 3.08 2.95
C GLY A 25 6.69 4.09 1.79
N GLU A 26 5.70 4.98 1.81
CA GLU A 26 5.57 6.07 0.83
C GLU A 26 6.75 7.05 0.90
N ALA A 27 7.17 7.44 2.11
CA ALA A 27 8.32 8.32 2.28
C ALA A 27 9.63 7.64 1.84
N ALA A 28 9.80 6.34 2.07
CA ALA A 28 10.93 5.58 1.56
C ALA A 28 10.95 5.57 0.03
N PHE A 29 9.78 5.34 -0.60
CA PHE A 29 9.61 5.40 -2.06
C PHE A 29 9.98 6.78 -2.61
N ALA A 30 9.49 7.85 -2.00
CA ALA A 30 9.79 9.23 -2.41
C ALA A 30 11.28 9.59 -2.26
N ARG A 31 11.98 8.99 -1.28
CA ARG A 31 13.42 9.15 -1.08
C ARG A 31 14.28 8.27 -2.01
N GLY A 32 13.67 7.37 -2.78
CA GLY A 32 14.37 6.40 -3.62
C GLY A 32 14.96 5.21 -2.86
N ASP A 33 14.60 5.02 -1.58
CA ASP A 33 14.93 3.83 -0.82
C ASP A 33 13.92 2.72 -1.14
N PHE A 34 14.09 2.14 -2.32
CA PHE A 34 13.15 1.16 -2.86
C PHE A 34 13.17 -0.18 -2.13
N GLU A 35 14.27 -0.55 -1.47
CA GLU A 35 14.33 -1.78 -0.66
C GLU A 35 13.42 -1.65 0.56
N THR A 36 13.56 -0.56 1.33
CA THR A 36 12.69 -0.29 2.47
C THR A 36 11.25 -0.10 2.02
N ALA A 37 11.03 0.67 0.95
CA ALA A 37 9.68 0.87 0.40
C ALA A 37 9.03 -0.47 0.02
N TYR A 38 9.74 -1.35 -0.70
CA TYR A 38 9.21 -2.64 -1.12
C TYR A 38 8.79 -3.47 0.09
N ARG A 39 9.66 -3.58 1.10
CA ARG A 39 9.40 -4.40 2.28
C ARG A 39 8.14 -3.96 3.04
N GLU A 40 8.04 -2.67 3.33
CA GLU A 40 6.91 -2.11 4.09
C GLU A 40 5.62 -2.16 3.26
N LEU A 41 5.67 -1.69 2.01
CA LEU A 41 4.51 -1.68 1.12
C LEU A 41 4.02 -3.09 0.81
N ARG A 42 4.91 -4.08 0.71
CA ARG A 42 4.54 -5.47 0.49
C ARG A 42 3.69 -6.00 1.63
N SER A 43 4.11 -5.80 2.88
CA SER A 43 3.35 -6.23 4.05
C SER A 43 1.96 -5.57 4.10
N LEU A 44 1.90 -4.26 3.85
CA LEU A 44 0.65 -3.49 3.87
C LEU A 44 -0.28 -3.85 2.69
N ALA A 45 0.28 -4.12 1.52
CA ALA A 45 -0.47 -4.54 0.34
C ALA A 45 -1.11 -5.93 0.56
N GLU A 46 -0.40 -6.83 1.23
CA GLU A 46 -0.90 -8.15 1.64
C GLU A 46 -1.99 -8.05 2.72
N GLN A 47 -1.93 -7.05 3.59
CA GLN A 47 -3.00 -6.73 4.54
C GLN A 47 -4.22 -6.06 3.87
N GLY A 48 -4.17 -5.81 2.57
CA GLY A 48 -5.29 -5.26 1.80
C GLY A 48 -5.27 -3.75 1.60
N GLY A 49 -4.24 -3.04 2.06
CA GLY A 49 -4.18 -1.58 1.93
C GLY A 49 -4.13 -1.12 0.47
N ALA A 50 -5.19 -0.48 -0.03
CA ALA A 50 -5.30 -0.07 -1.43
C ALA A 50 -4.16 0.86 -1.90
N GLY A 51 -3.73 1.81 -1.05
CA GLY A 51 -2.58 2.67 -1.36
C GLY A 51 -1.27 1.91 -1.46
N ALA A 52 -1.06 0.92 -0.58
CA ALA A 52 0.14 0.08 -0.62
C ALA A 52 0.16 -0.83 -1.86
N GLN A 53 -0.99 -1.39 -2.22
CA GLN A 53 -1.16 -2.14 -3.46
C GLN A 53 -0.88 -1.27 -4.69
N TYR A 54 -1.33 -0.02 -4.71
CA TYR A 54 -0.99 0.93 -5.78
C TYR A 54 0.53 1.16 -5.88
N TYR A 55 1.20 1.50 -4.78
CA TYR A 55 2.64 1.74 -4.82
C TYR A 55 3.44 0.49 -5.19
N LEU A 56 3.04 -0.70 -4.71
CA LEU A 56 3.69 -1.95 -5.09
C LEU A 56 3.51 -2.24 -6.59
N GLY A 57 2.33 -1.96 -7.15
CA GLY A 57 2.11 -2.01 -8.59
C GLY A 57 3.01 -1.05 -9.37
N ALA A 58 3.23 0.17 -8.84
CA ALA A 58 4.14 1.14 -9.43
C ALA A 58 5.60 0.70 -9.42
N MET A 59 6.03 0.05 -8.35
CA MET A 59 7.38 -0.51 -8.24
C MET A 59 7.63 -1.59 -9.30
N TYR A 60 6.69 -2.52 -9.49
CA TYR A 60 6.78 -3.52 -10.55
C TYR A 60 6.67 -2.93 -11.96
N ALA A 61 5.81 -1.93 -12.17
CA ALA A 61 5.66 -1.28 -13.48
C ALA A 61 6.94 -0.54 -13.91
N ALA A 62 7.63 0.08 -12.96
CA ALA A 62 8.84 0.88 -13.19
C ALA A 62 10.16 0.13 -12.96
N GLY A 63 10.12 -1.09 -12.41
CA GLY A 63 11.32 -1.84 -12.03
C GLY A 63 12.11 -1.18 -10.89
N GLN A 64 11.42 -0.57 -9.92
CA GLN A 64 12.04 0.15 -8.80
C GLN A 64 12.16 -0.73 -7.57
N GLY A 65 13.39 -1.10 -7.20
CA GLY A 65 13.67 -2.03 -6.08
C GLY A 65 13.31 -3.49 -6.37
N VAL A 66 12.61 -3.75 -7.47
CA VAL A 66 12.27 -5.09 -7.98
C VAL A 66 12.44 -5.14 -9.48
N PRO A 67 12.65 -6.32 -10.08
CA PRO A 67 12.60 -6.47 -11.54
C PRO A 67 11.27 -5.96 -12.09
N GLN A 68 11.33 -5.31 -13.26
CA GLN A 68 10.13 -4.85 -13.94
C GLN A 68 9.26 -6.05 -14.32
N ASP A 69 7.99 -6.01 -13.94
CA ASP A 69 7.02 -7.07 -14.22
C ASP A 69 5.62 -6.45 -14.40
N ALA A 70 5.20 -6.36 -15.66
CA ALA A 70 3.89 -5.82 -16.05
C ALA A 70 2.73 -6.64 -15.46
N THR A 71 2.87 -7.97 -15.42
CA THR A 71 1.83 -8.87 -14.91
C THR A 71 1.60 -8.63 -13.43
N GLN A 72 2.67 -8.57 -12.64
CA GLN A 72 2.59 -8.24 -11.21
C GLN A 72 2.01 -6.83 -11.01
N ALA A 73 2.42 -5.85 -11.81
CA ALA A 73 1.88 -4.50 -11.71
C ALA A 73 0.35 -4.47 -11.94
N VAL A 74 -0.16 -5.14 -12.98
CA VAL A 74 -1.61 -5.25 -13.24
C VAL A 74 -2.34 -5.95 -12.09
N GLU A 75 -1.77 -7.02 -11.53
CA GLU A 75 -2.37 -7.70 -10.38
C GLU A 75 -2.53 -6.78 -9.16
N TRP A 76 -1.48 -6.03 -8.81
CA TRP A 76 -1.53 -5.13 -7.67
C TRP A 76 -2.43 -3.91 -7.90
N TYR A 77 -2.35 -3.30 -9.07
CA TYR A 77 -3.26 -2.20 -9.40
C TYR A 77 -4.72 -2.65 -9.42
N ARG A 78 -5.01 -3.85 -9.92
CA ARG A 78 -6.38 -4.40 -9.93
C ARG A 78 -6.95 -4.53 -8.53
N LYS A 79 -6.18 -5.07 -7.58
CA LYS A 79 -6.62 -5.15 -6.17
C LYS A 79 -6.91 -3.78 -5.57
N ALA A 80 -6.08 -2.77 -5.88
CA ALA A 80 -6.32 -1.40 -5.41
C ALA A 80 -7.56 -0.77 -6.09
N ALA A 81 -7.73 -1.02 -7.39
CA ALA A 81 -8.85 -0.53 -8.19
C ALA A 81 -10.19 -1.14 -7.77
N GLU A 82 -10.22 -2.43 -7.40
CA GLU A 82 -11.39 -3.12 -6.85
C GLU A 82 -11.86 -2.49 -5.53
N GLN A 83 -10.96 -1.80 -4.82
CA GLN A 83 -11.26 -1.02 -3.61
C GLN A 83 -11.60 0.45 -3.91
N GLY A 84 -11.69 0.85 -5.18
CA GLY A 84 -12.02 2.21 -5.61
C GLY A 84 -10.84 3.18 -5.63
N HIS A 85 -9.59 2.70 -5.59
CA HIS A 85 -8.42 3.58 -5.69
C HIS A 85 -8.32 4.21 -7.09
N ALA A 86 -8.63 5.50 -7.21
CA ALA A 86 -8.75 6.21 -8.48
C ALA A 86 -7.45 6.18 -9.32
N ASP A 87 -6.29 6.34 -8.68
CA ASP A 87 -5.01 6.31 -9.40
C ASP A 87 -4.68 4.91 -9.94
N ALA A 88 -5.06 3.86 -9.21
CA ALA A 88 -4.85 2.48 -9.66
C ALA A 88 -5.74 2.13 -10.85
N LEU A 89 -7.00 2.56 -10.82
CA LEU A 89 -7.91 2.47 -11.97
C LEU A 89 -7.33 3.16 -13.20
N SER A 90 -6.83 4.38 -13.03
CA SER A 90 -6.21 5.16 -14.11
C SER A 90 -4.96 4.46 -14.65
N ARG A 91 -4.15 3.88 -13.78
CA ARG A 91 -2.94 3.13 -14.16
C ARG A 91 -3.26 1.85 -14.92
N LEU A 92 -4.25 1.08 -14.47
CA LEU A 92 -4.73 -0.11 -15.21
C LEU A 92 -5.24 0.26 -16.59
N ALA A 93 -6.10 1.28 -16.67
CA ALA A 93 -6.63 1.74 -17.94
C ALA A 93 -5.49 2.12 -18.89
N TRP A 94 -4.48 2.83 -18.40
CA TRP A 94 -3.28 3.17 -19.17
C TRP A 94 -2.52 1.92 -19.63
N MET A 95 -2.31 0.92 -18.76
CA MET A 95 -1.60 -0.32 -19.13
C MET A 95 -2.34 -1.13 -20.20
N PHE A 96 -3.67 -1.25 -20.10
CA PHE A 96 -4.48 -1.93 -21.10
C PHE A 96 -4.50 -1.21 -22.45
N VAL A 97 -4.58 0.13 -22.44
CA VAL A 97 -4.58 0.92 -23.68
C VAL A 97 -3.24 0.88 -24.39
N ASN A 98 -2.12 0.82 -23.66
CA ASN A 98 -0.77 0.81 -24.23
C ASN A 98 -0.21 -0.59 -24.51
N GLY A 99 -0.98 -1.66 -24.23
CA GLY A 99 -0.55 -3.05 -24.47
C GLY A 99 0.55 -3.54 -23.51
N SER A 100 0.69 -2.89 -22.36
CA SER A 100 1.69 -3.21 -21.32
C SER A 100 1.11 -4.06 -20.19
N GLY A 101 0.00 -4.77 -20.42
CA GLY A 101 -0.74 -5.54 -19.42
C GLY A 101 -1.20 -6.90 -19.91
#